data_AF-A0A379X1C8-F1
#
_entry.id   AF-A0A379X1C8-F1
#
_cell.length_a   1.000
_cell.length_b   1.000
_cell.length_c   1.000
_cell.angle_alpha   90.00
_cell.angle_beta   90.00
_cell.angle_gamma   90.00
#
_symmetry.space_group_name_H-M   'P 1'
#
loop_
_entity.id
_entity.type
_entity.pdbx_description
1 polymer ?
#
loop_
_entity_poly.entity_id
_entity_poly.type
_entity_poly.pdbx_seq_one_letter_code
_entity_poly.pdbx_strand_id
1 'polypeptide(L)'
;MLRRGDIIAHAFHGKGSTILTDEGSVLAEVRQARERGVIFDAANGRSHFSMNTARRAIANGFLPDIISSDLSTITKLAWPVYALPWILSKYLALGVALTDVINACTHTPAVLMGMAAEIGTLAPGAFADIAIFKLKNQAC
;
A
#
# COMPACT_ATOMS: atom_id res chain seq x y z
N MET A 1 -0.74 22.24 -6.26
CA MET A 1 -0.98 21.48 -5.02
C MET A 1 -1.98 20.36 -5.33
N LEU A 2 -1.78 19.17 -4.74
CA LEU A 2 -2.66 18.01 -4.92
C LEU A 2 -4.04 18.24 -4.28
N ARG A 3 -5.06 17.60 -4.84
CA ARG A 3 -6.48 17.75 -4.51
C ARG A 3 -7.06 16.41 -4.06
N ARG A 4 -8.29 16.44 -3.56
CA ARG A 4 -9.04 15.23 -3.21
C ARG A 4 -9.09 14.28 -4.42
N GLY A 5 -8.80 13.01 -4.19
CA GLY A 5 -8.80 11.98 -5.23
C GLY A 5 -7.47 11.84 -5.98
N ASP A 6 -6.52 12.77 -5.82
CA ASP A 6 -5.18 12.58 -6.36
C ASP A 6 -4.45 11.47 -5.58
N ILE A 7 -3.74 10.61 -6.31
CA ILE A 7 -2.97 9.50 -5.76
C ILE A 7 -1.48 9.82 -5.80
N ILE A 8 -0.82 9.80 -4.64
CA ILE A 8 0.64 9.83 -4.53
C ILE A 8 1.14 8.38 -4.52
N ALA A 9 1.82 7.98 -5.58
CA ALA A 9 2.54 6.71 -5.63
C ALA A 9 3.87 6.79 -4.84
N HIS A 10 4.37 5.63 -4.45
CA HIS A 10 5.66 5.45 -3.78
C HIS A 10 5.72 6.12 -2.40
N ALA A 11 4.59 6.19 -1.67
CA ALA A 11 4.48 6.92 -0.41
C ALA A 11 5.58 6.56 0.63
N PHE A 12 6.12 5.35 0.56
CA PHE A 12 7.17 4.86 1.48
C PHE A 12 8.55 4.73 0.84
N HIS A 13 8.88 5.55 -0.16
CA HIS A 13 10.24 5.66 -0.67
C HIS A 13 11.23 6.15 0.41
N GLY A 14 12.53 5.86 0.22
CA GLY A 14 13.59 6.21 1.17
C GLY A 14 14.67 7.12 0.58
N LYS A 15 14.33 7.94 -0.42
CA LYS A 15 15.29 8.75 -1.16
C LYS A 15 14.90 10.22 -1.14
N GLY A 16 15.85 11.12 -0.89
CA GLY A 16 15.60 12.57 -0.85
C GLY A 16 14.56 12.93 0.22
N SER A 17 13.68 13.87 -0.10
CA SER A 17 12.57 14.27 0.77
C SER A 17 11.52 13.17 0.86
N THR A 18 11.48 12.48 1.98
CA THR A 18 10.47 11.44 2.27
C THR A 18 9.25 12.02 2.98
N ILE A 19 8.26 11.19 3.29
CA ILE A 19 7.11 11.58 4.12
C ILE A 19 7.44 11.76 5.61
N LEU A 20 8.69 11.53 6.01
CA LEU A 20 9.15 11.61 7.39
C LEU A 20 9.95 12.89 7.66
N THR A 21 9.83 13.40 8.89
CA THR A 21 10.78 14.36 9.46
C THR A 21 12.13 13.68 9.74
N ASP A 22 13.15 14.48 10.07
CA ASP A 22 14.46 13.97 10.45
C ASP A 22 14.40 13.11 11.73
N GLU A 23 13.46 13.40 12.63
CA GLU A 23 13.17 12.60 13.83
C GLU A 23 12.41 11.30 13.52
N GLY A 24 11.91 11.15 12.29
CA GLY A 24 11.21 9.97 11.80
C GLY A 24 9.72 9.93 12.14
N SER A 25 9.12 11.08 12.44
CA SER A 25 7.66 11.24 12.51
C SER A 25 7.10 11.56 11.13
N VAL A 26 5.82 11.29 10.88
CA VAL A 26 5.20 11.68 9.60
C VAL A 26 5.01 13.19 9.55
N LEU A 27 5.43 13.82 8.45
CA LEU A 27 5.31 15.26 8.20
C LEU A 27 3.86 15.74 8.37
N ALA A 28 3.69 16.94 8.94
CA ALA A 28 2.37 17.51 9.17
C ALA A 28 1.62 17.75 7.85
N GLU A 29 2.32 18.17 6.81
CA GLU A 29 1.78 18.44 5.48
C GLU A 29 1.27 17.16 4.80
N VAL A 30 1.91 16.02 5.07
CA VAL A 30 1.48 14.70 4.59
C VAL A 30 0.16 14.29 5.25
N ARG A 31 0.04 14.49 6.57
CA ARG A 31 -1.20 14.23 7.30
C ARG A 31 -2.34 15.15 6.83
N GLN A 32 -2.06 16.44 6.70
CA GLN A 32 -3.03 17.40 6.19
C GLN A 32 -3.44 17.09 4.74
N ALA A 33 -2.52 16.57 3.91
CA ALA A 33 -2.87 16.12 2.55
C ALA A 33 -3.86 14.95 2.59
N ARG A 34 -3.62 13.95 3.45
CA ARG A 34 -4.58 12.85 3.67
C ARG A 34 -5.93 13.37 4.17
N GLU A 35 -5.94 14.26 5.15
CA GLU A 35 -7.19 14.85 5.69
C GLU A 35 -8.02 15.57 4.62
N ARG A 36 -7.35 16.17 3.62
CA ARG A 36 -8.03 16.78 2.45
C ARG A 36 -8.51 15.75 1.41
N GLY A 37 -8.12 14.49 1.54
CA GLY A 37 -8.51 13.38 0.67
C GLY A 37 -7.50 13.03 -0.41
N VAL A 38 -6.22 13.37 -0.24
CA VAL A 38 -5.14 12.81 -1.05
C VAL A 38 -4.91 11.36 -0.63
N ILE A 39 -4.74 10.48 -1.61
CA ILE A 39 -4.61 9.04 -1.43
C ILE A 39 -3.13 8.66 -1.54
N PHE A 40 -2.68 7.75 -0.69
CA PHE A 40 -1.29 7.28 -0.66
C PHE A 40 -1.21 5.82 -1.09
N ASP A 41 -0.61 5.59 -2.26
CA ASP A 41 -0.24 4.26 -2.72
C ASP A 41 1.21 3.96 -2.36
N ALA A 42 1.44 2.82 -1.74
CA ALA A 42 2.77 2.39 -1.41
C ALA A 42 3.64 2.08 -2.63
N ALA A 43 3.06 1.61 -3.74
CA ALA A 43 3.71 1.32 -5.02
C ALA A 43 5.16 0.83 -4.85
N ASN A 44 5.34 -0.36 -4.29
CA ASN A 44 6.59 -0.75 -3.64
C ASN A 44 7.82 -0.59 -4.56
N GLY A 45 7.75 -1.11 -5.78
CA GLY A 45 8.79 -0.92 -6.78
C GLY A 45 10.16 -1.46 -6.37
N ARG A 46 11.10 -1.51 -7.31
CA ARG A 46 12.48 -1.96 -6.98
C ARG A 46 13.23 -0.94 -6.14
N SER A 47 13.06 0.34 -6.47
CA SER A 47 13.81 1.45 -5.91
C SER A 47 12.95 2.44 -5.13
N HIS A 48 11.65 2.15 -4.99
CA HIS A 48 10.64 3.10 -4.54
C HIS A 48 10.04 2.76 -3.17
N PHE A 49 10.59 1.75 -2.48
CA PHE A 49 10.18 1.34 -1.14
C PHE A 49 11.36 1.23 -0.20
N SER A 50 11.17 1.74 1.00
CA SER A 50 12.10 1.66 2.13
C SER A 50 11.39 1.03 3.32
N MET A 51 11.91 -0.11 3.78
CA MET A 51 11.39 -0.77 4.98
C MET A 51 11.47 0.15 6.21
N ASN A 52 12.50 0.99 6.32
CA ASN A 52 12.62 1.94 7.42
C ASN A 52 11.55 3.04 7.34
N THR A 53 11.26 3.56 6.14
CA THR A 53 10.21 4.58 5.96
C THR A 53 8.85 3.99 6.31
N ALA A 54 8.52 2.83 5.75
CA ALA A 54 7.25 2.14 6.01
C ALA A 54 7.07 1.82 7.49
N ARG A 55 8.08 1.23 8.15
CA ARG A 55 8.03 0.88 9.57
C ARG A 55 7.77 2.11 10.45
N ARG A 56 8.45 3.22 10.19
CA ARG A 56 8.27 4.47 10.96
C ARG A 56 6.91 5.11 10.69
N ALA A 57 6.47 5.17 9.44
CA ALA A 57 5.15 5.71 9.10
C ALA A 57 4.02 4.91 9.76
N ILE A 58 4.08 3.57 9.68
CA ILE A 58 3.10 2.66 10.29
C ILE A 58 3.12 2.81 11.82
N ALA A 59 4.29 2.86 12.45
CA ALA A 59 4.40 3.10 13.90
C ALA A 59 3.82 4.46 14.34
N ASN A 60 3.77 5.43 13.42
CA ASN A 60 3.12 6.73 13.60
C ASN A 60 1.61 6.72 13.24
N GLY A 61 1.01 5.56 13.02
CA GLY A 61 -0.39 5.42 12.63
C GLY A 61 -0.70 5.87 11.20
N PHE A 62 0.30 5.92 10.32
CA PHE A 62 0.12 6.29 8.91
C PHE A 62 0.32 5.05 8.02
N LEU A 63 -0.80 4.36 7.73
CA LEU A 63 -0.86 3.27 6.76
C LEU A 63 -1.00 3.82 5.34
N PRO A 64 -0.58 3.12 4.27
CA PRO A 64 -0.97 3.52 2.91
C PRO A 64 -2.45 3.19 2.68
N ASP A 65 -3.11 3.93 1.79
CA ASP A 65 -4.49 3.65 1.40
C ASP A 65 -4.54 2.48 0.40
N ILE A 66 -3.51 2.37 -0.46
CA ILE A 66 -3.35 1.30 -1.43
C ILE A 66 -2.01 0.60 -1.19
N ILE A 67 -2.00 -0.73 -1.24
CA ILE A 67 -0.76 -1.53 -1.33
C ILE A 67 -0.65 -2.07 -2.75
N SER A 68 0.07 -1.35 -3.62
CA SER A 68 0.41 -1.81 -4.97
C SER A 68 1.88 -2.19 -5.12
N SER A 69 2.20 -2.90 -6.21
CA SER A 69 3.53 -3.49 -6.41
C SER A 69 4.51 -2.62 -7.18
N ASP A 70 4.07 -1.74 -8.08
CA ASP A 70 4.92 -1.13 -9.11
C ASP A 70 5.75 -2.21 -9.85
N LEU A 71 5.02 -3.22 -10.37
CA LEU A 71 5.63 -4.35 -11.07
C LEU A 71 5.89 -3.95 -12.52
N SER A 72 7.07 -4.29 -13.03
CA SER A 72 7.46 -4.09 -14.42
C SER A 72 8.10 -5.37 -14.97
N THR A 73 8.34 -5.43 -16.28
CA THR A 73 9.05 -6.55 -16.92
C THR A 73 10.42 -6.82 -16.31
N ILE A 74 11.08 -5.79 -15.76
CA ILE A 74 12.40 -5.88 -15.14
C ILE A 74 12.31 -6.46 -13.72
N THR A 75 11.21 -6.20 -13.01
CA THR A 75 11.05 -6.57 -11.60
C THR A 75 10.21 -7.82 -11.37
N LYS A 76 9.42 -8.26 -12.37
CA LYS A 76 8.58 -9.45 -12.26
C LYS A 76 9.40 -10.69 -11.89
N LEU A 77 8.93 -11.42 -10.88
CA LEU A 77 9.59 -12.64 -10.36
C LEU A 77 11.05 -12.43 -9.93
N ALA A 78 11.45 -11.18 -9.69
CA ALA A 78 12.78 -10.81 -9.25
C ALA A 78 12.69 -10.01 -7.95
N TRP A 79 13.72 -10.17 -7.11
CA TRP A 79 13.85 -9.36 -5.91
C TRP A 79 13.99 -7.87 -6.29
N PRO A 80 13.34 -6.92 -5.58
CA PRO A 80 12.57 -7.05 -4.33
C PRO A 80 11.04 -7.07 -4.51
N VAL A 81 10.53 -7.13 -5.76
CA VAL A 81 9.10 -7.04 -6.10
C VAL A 81 8.68 -8.32 -6.83
N TYR A 82 8.66 -9.44 -6.11
CA TYR A 82 8.40 -10.76 -6.71
C TYR A 82 6.96 -10.90 -7.20
N ALA A 83 5.99 -10.67 -6.31
CA ALA A 83 4.55 -10.71 -6.57
C ALA A 83 3.80 -9.89 -5.50
N LEU A 84 2.53 -9.56 -5.74
CA LEU A 84 1.73 -8.81 -4.78
C LEU A 84 1.62 -9.52 -3.41
N PRO A 85 1.36 -10.84 -3.28
CA PRO A 85 1.31 -11.50 -1.97
C PRO A 85 2.62 -11.38 -1.16
N TRP A 86 3.78 -11.38 -1.83
CA TRP A 86 5.07 -11.14 -1.18
C TRP A 86 5.15 -9.74 -0.57
N ILE A 87 4.58 -8.75 -1.26
CA ILE A 87 4.53 -7.37 -0.79
C ILE A 87 3.56 -7.22 0.37
N LEU A 88 2.38 -7.83 0.29
CA LEU A 88 1.39 -7.84 1.38
C LEU A 88 1.98 -8.40 2.68
N SER A 89 2.79 -9.47 2.60
CA SER A 89 3.49 -10.04 3.76
C SER A 89 4.41 -9.05 4.49
N LYS A 90 4.96 -8.04 3.80
CA LYS A 90 5.77 -6.99 4.47
C LYS A 90 4.92 -6.20 5.46
N TYR A 91 3.68 -5.87 5.11
CA TYR A 91 2.78 -5.09 5.96
C TYR A 91 2.28 -5.91 7.14
N LEU A 92 1.99 -7.19 6.92
CA LEU A 92 1.70 -8.13 8.02
C LEU A 92 2.88 -8.20 9.00
N ALA A 93 4.11 -8.31 8.51
CA ALA A 93 5.32 -8.31 9.34
C ALA A 93 5.55 -6.97 10.07
N LEU A 94 5.02 -5.86 9.54
CA LEU A 94 5.04 -4.54 10.18
C LEU A 94 3.86 -4.33 11.15
N GLY A 95 3.04 -5.36 11.40
CA GLY A 95 1.96 -5.33 12.39
C GLY A 95 0.63 -4.77 11.88
N VAL A 96 0.48 -4.57 10.56
CA VAL A 96 -0.80 -4.16 9.98
C VAL A 96 -1.78 -5.34 10.01
N ALA A 97 -3.05 -5.07 10.37
CA ALA A 97 -4.07 -6.11 10.43
C ALA A 97 -4.32 -6.72 9.04
N LEU A 98 -4.57 -8.04 9.00
CA LEU A 98 -4.81 -8.76 7.74
C LEU A 98 -5.96 -8.14 6.94
N THR A 99 -7.05 -7.76 7.60
CA THR A 99 -8.21 -7.13 6.96
C THR A 99 -7.84 -5.82 6.26
N ASP A 100 -7.00 -5.00 6.88
CA ASP A 100 -6.56 -3.72 6.30
C ASP A 100 -5.63 -3.95 5.11
N VAL A 101 -4.72 -4.93 5.21
CA VAL A 101 -3.84 -5.32 4.11
C VAL A 101 -4.64 -5.81 2.90
N ILE A 102 -5.66 -6.66 3.13
CA ILE A 102 -6.52 -7.15 2.04
C ILE A 102 -7.36 -6.02 1.45
N ASN A 103 -8.00 -5.19 2.27
CA ASN A 103 -8.78 -4.04 1.79
C ASN A 103 -7.94 -3.09 0.94
N ALA A 104 -6.71 -2.80 1.35
CA ALA A 104 -5.79 -1.93 0.63
C ALA A 104 -5.33 -2.46 -0.74
N CYS A 105 -5.59 -3.74 -1.05
CA CYS A 105 -5.31 -4.31 -2.37
C CYS A 105 -6.53 -4.91 -3.09
N THR A 106 -7.74 -4.79 -2.53
CA THR A 106 -8.99 -5.25 -3.15
C THR A 106 -10.05 -4.14 -3.18
N HIS A 107 -10.73 -3.90 -2.06
CA HIS A 107 -11.87 -2.99 -1.99
C HIS A 107 -11.46 -1.53 -2.24
N THR A 108 -10.39 -1.06 -1.60
CA THR A 108 -9.94 0.33 -1.75
C THR A 108 -9.61 0.70 -3.20
N PRO A 109 -8.74 -0.05 -3.93
CA PRO A 109 -8.51 0.26 -5.34
C PRO A 109 -9.78 0.14 -6.19
N ALA A 110 -10.68 -0.82 -5.92
CA ALA A 110 -11.95 -0.92 -6.64
C ALA A 110 -12.84 0.32 -6.47
N VAL A 111 -12.95 0.85 -5.25
CA VAL A 111 -13.67 2.11 -4.97
C VAL A 111 -13.05 3.27 -5.75
N LEU A 112 -11.73 3.39 -5.72
CA LEU A 112 -11.02 4.49 -6.39
C LEU A 112 -11.10 4.42 -7.91
N MET A 113 -11.26 3.22 -8.47
CA MET A 113 -11.51 3.00 -9.89
C MET A 113 -12.97 3.19 -10.29
N GLY A 114 -13.88 3.43 -9.34
CA GLY A 114 -15.32 3.53 -9.60
C GLY A 114 -16.00 2.18 -9.87
N MET A 115 -15.36 1.07 -9.48
CA MET A 115 -15.77 -0.30 -9.79
C MET A 115 -16.14 -1.12 -8.55
N ALA A 116 -16.46 -0.48 -7.42
CA ALA A 116 -16.74 -1.16 -6.15
C ALA A 116 -17.95 -2.12 -6.18
N ALA A 117 -18.85 -1.96 -7.15
CA ALA A 117 -19.97 -2.87 -7.38
C ALA A 117 -19.59 -4.09 -8.23
N GLU A 118 -18.44 -4.05 -8.91
CA GLU A 118 -18.02 -5.05 -9.90
C GLU A 118 -16.85 -5.90 -9.38
N ILE A 119 -15.83 -5.30 -8.75
CA ILE A 119 -14.60 -5.98 -8.34
C ILE A 119 -14.19 -5.64 -6.90
N GLY A 120 -13.23 -6.40 -6.34
CA GLY A 120 -12.68 -6.15 -5.01
C GLY A 120 -13.66 -6.46 -3.86
N THR A 121 -14.74 -7.19 -4.14
CA THR A 121 -15.80 -7.57 -3.19
C THR A 121 -16.27 -9.00 -3.46
N LEU A 122 -16.87 -9.64 -2.45
CA LEU A 122 -17.55 -10.94 -2.56
C LEU A 122 -19.08 -10.80 -2.51
N ALA A 123 -19.61 -9.60 -2.75
CA ALA A 123 -21.04 -9.33 -2.74
C ALA A 123 -21.75 -10.04 -3.92
N PRO A 124 -23.00 -10.52 -3.75
CA PRO A 124 -23.79 -11.04 -4.84
C PRO A 124 -23.93 -10.03 -5.99
N GLY A 125 -23.73 -10.49 -7.22
CA GLY A 125 -23.81 -9.66 -8.43
C GLY A 125 -22.48 -9.06 -8.91
N ALA A 126 -21.43 -9.09 -8.08
CA ALA A 126 -20.07 -8.73 -8.49
C ALA A 126 -19.40 -9.84 -9.32
N PHE A 127 -18.27 -9.52 -9.96
CA PHE A 127 -17.47 -10.51 -10.68
C PHE A 127 -16.83 -11.52 -9.72
N ALA A 128 -16.75 -12.78 -10.16
CA ALA A 128 -16.22 -13.89 -9.38
C ALA A 128 -14.68 -13.96 -9.40
N ASP A 129 -14.00 -12.84 -9.19
CA ASP A 129 -12.54 -12.73 -9.18
C ASP A 129 -11.98 -13.09 -7.80
N ILE A 130 -11.63 -14.36 -7.61
CA ILE A 130 -11.25 -14.92 -6.32
C ILE A 130 -9.80 -15.42 -6.33
N ALA A 131 -9.03 -14.99 -5.32
CA ALA A 131 -7.70 -15.53 -5.04
C ALA A 131 -7.69 -16.17 -3.64
N ILE A 132 -7.24 -17.43 -3.57
CA ILE A 132 -7.19 -18.21 -2.32
C ILE A 132 -5.74 -18.35 -1.88
N PHE A 133 -5.46 -17.92 -0.65
CA PHE A 133 -4.12 -17.97 -0.05
C PHE A 133 -4.14 -18.70 1.29
N LYS A 134 -3.01 -19.30 1.65
CA LYS A 134 -2.75 -19.83 2.99
C LYS A 134 -1.81 -18.88 3.73
N LEU A 135 -2.30 -18.27 4.81
CA LEU A 135 -1.43 -17.51 5.72
C LEU A 135 -0.54 -18.49 6.49
N LYS A 136 0.78 -18.23 6.51
CA LYS A 136 1.76 -19.02 7.25
C LYS A 136 2.54 -18.10 8.19
N ASN A 137 2.68 -18.52 9.44
CA ASN A 137 3.64 -17.93 10.37
C ASN A 137 4.98 -18.61 10.15
N GLN A 138 5.84 -17.97 9.39
CA GLN A 138 7.18 -18.47 9.11
C GLN A 138 8.17 -17.45 9.67
N ALA A 139 9.07 -17.89 10.56
CA ALA A 139 10.17 -17.05 10.99
C ALA A 139 11.02 -16.70 9.76
N CYS A 140 11.32 -15.41 9.60
CA CYS A 140 12.23 -14.91 8.57
C CYS A 140 13.67 -15.39 8.82
#